data_AF-A0A073IIZ1-F1
#
_entry.id   AF-A0A073IIZ1-F1
#
_cell.length_a   1.000
_cell.length_b   1.000
_cell.length_c   1.000
_cell.angle_alpha   90.00
_cell.angle_beta   90.00
_cell.angle_gamma   90.00
#
_symmetry.space_group_name_H-M   'P 1'
#
loop_
_entity.id
_entity.type
_entity.pdbx_description
1 polymer ?
#
loop_
_entity_poly.entity_id
_entity_poly.type
_entity_poly.pdbx_seq_one_letter_code
_entity_poly.pdbx_strand_id
1 'polypeptide(L)' 'MAYLTPQTLTCPSCSHTGPLTWITGIPLDNKPRAGRGYVKVHKSGDWIIEKTKTETIVNCPTCNTEVTRRSRTP' A
#
# COMPACT_ATOMS: atom_id res chain seq x y z
N MET A 1 -17.17 -3.16 -0.57
CA MET A 1 -16.49 -4.32 0.06
C MET A 1 -15.01 -3.96 0.19
N ALA A 2 -14.31 -4.37 1.25
CA ALA A 2 -12.87 -4.13 1.35
C ALA A 2 -12.15 -5.43 1.73
N TYR A 3 -11.01 -5.68 1.10
CA TYR A 3 -10.19 -6.86 1.38
C TYR A 3 -8.77 -6.47 1.75
N LEU A 4 -8.19 -7.25 2.66
CA LEU A 4 -6.81 -7.09 3.12
C LEU A 4 -5.90 -7.98 2.26
N THR A 5 -4.78 -7.42 1.83
CA THR A 5 -3.72 -8.15 1.12
C THR A 5 -2.44 -8.06 1.93
N PRO A 6 -2.20 -9.00 2.87
CA PRO A 6 -0.92 -9.09 3.56
C PRO A 6 0.17 -9.53 2.56
N GLN A 7 1.32 -8.88 2.64
CA GLN A 7 2.50 -9.14 1.84
C GLN A 7 3.74 -9.03 2.74
N THR A 8 4.77 -9.81 2.45
CA THR A 8 6.10 -9.63 3.03
C THR A 8 6.96 -9.00 1.96
N LEU A 9 7.56 -7.85 2.25
CA LEU A 9 8.47 -7.16 1.36
C LEU A 9 9.91 -7.48 1.75
N THR A 10 10.78 -7.49 0.75
CA THR A 10 12.23 -7.61 0.90
C THR A 10 12.86 -6.42 0.19
N CYS A 11 13.63 -5.61 0.92
CA CYS A 11 14.35 -4.51 0.32
C CYS A 11 15.50 -5.05 -0.55
N PRO A 12 15.59 -4.67 -1.84
CA PRO A 12 16.64 -5.16 -2.73
C PRO A 12 18.03 -4.64 -2.38
N SER A 13 18.15 -3.50 -1.69
CA SER A 13 19.46 -2.89 -1.37
C SER A 13 20.12 -3.45 -0.12
N CYS A 14 19.35 -3.67 0.95
CA CYS A 14 19.89 -4.04 2.26
C CYS A 14 19.37 -5.39 2.77
N SER A 15 18.58 -6.11 1.95
CA SER A 15 17.93 -7.38 2.30
C SER A 15 17.02 -7.33 3.55
N HIS A 16 16.65 -6.12 4.01
CA HIS A 16 15.71 -5.96 5.10
C HIS A 16 14.34 -6.52 4.71
N THR A 17 13.75 -7.35 5.57
CA THR A 17 12.45 -7.98 5.34
C THR A 17 11.44 -7.50 6.37
N GLY A 18 10.19 -7.29 5.95
CA GLY A 18 9.17 -6.76 6.83
C GLY A 18 7.75 -6.92 6.29
N PRO A 19 6.74 -7.02 7.17
CA PRO A 19 5.35 -7.17 6.75
C PRO A 19 4.75 -5.85 6.27
N LEU A 20 3.95 -5.91 5.20
CA LEU A 20 3.13 -4.82 4.68
C LEU A 20 1.73 -5.36 4.36
N THR A 21 0.69 -4.73 4.87
CA THR A 21 -0.69 -5.07 4.54
C THR A 21 -1.36 -3.94 3.80
N TRP A 22 -1.86 -4.24 2.60
CA TRP A 22 -2.71 -3.33 1.83
C TRP A 22 -4.18 -3.56 2.16
N ILE A 23 -4.99 -2.51 2.03
CA ILE A 23 -6.44 -2.60 1.99
C ILE A 23 -6.93 -2.04 0.65
N THR A 24 -7.73 -2.84 -0.05
CA THR A 24 -8.40 -2.41 -1.28
C THR A 24 -9.90 -2.36 -1.03
N GLY A 25 -10.49 -1.17 -1.12
CA GLY A 25 -11.93 -0.97 -1.13
C GLY A 25 -12.47 -1.02 -2.55
N ILE A 26 -13.33 -2.00 -2.85
CA ILE A 26 -14.11 -2.08 -4.08
C ILE A 26 -15.45 -1.35 -3.85
N PRO A 27 -15.83 -0.40 -4.72
CA PRO A 27 -17.16 0.20 -4.66
C PRO A 27 -18.21 -0.89 -4.88
N LEU A 28 -19.31 -0.83 -4.14
CA LEU A 28 -20.47 -1.64 -4.51
C LEU A 28 -21.10 -0.93 -5.71
N ASP A 29 -20.98 -1.53 -6.88
CA ASP A 29 -21.71 -1.14 -8.09
C ASP A 29 -23.17 -0.89 -7.71
N ASN A 30 -23.72 0.26 -8.12
CA ASN A 30 -25.13 0.68 -7.95
C ASN A 30 -25.54 1.49 -6.70
N LYS A 31 -24.64 2.22 -6.01
CA LYS A 31 -25.11 3.35 -5.16
C LYS A 31 -24.50 4.68 -5.61
N PRO A 32 -25.31 5.75 -5.83
CA PRO A 32 -24.83 7.07 -6.24
C PRO A 32 -23.94 7.78 -5.18
N ARG A 33 -23.74 7.16 -4.00
CA ARG A 33 -22.78 7.56 -2.96
C ARG A 33 -21.72 6.50 -2.66
N ALA A 34 -21.63 5.42 -3.44
CA ALA A 34 -20.54 4.46 -3.31
C ALA A 34 -19.25 5.18 -3.74
N GLY A 35 -18.43 5.56 -2.76
CA GLY A 35 -17.15 6.22 -3.02
C GLY A 35 -16.29 5.43 -4.00
N ARG A 36 -15.42 6.12 -4.75
CA ARG A 36 -14.48 5.48 -5.69
C ARG A 36 -13.67 4.39 -4.97
N GLY A 37 -13.38 3.31 -5.67
CA GLY A 37 -12.49 2.28 -5.15
C GLY A 37 -11.15 2.89 -4.73
N TYR A 38 -10.55 2.34 -3.68
CA TYR A 38 -9.30 2.87 -3.14
C TYR A 38 -8.35 1.76 -2.73
N VAL A 39 -7.05 2.03 -2.86
CA VAL A 39 -5.98 1.19 -2.34
C VAL A 39 -5.18 2.02 -1.34
N LYS A 40 -5.01 1.51 -0.12
CA LYS A 40 -4.25 2.18 0.96
C LYS A 40 -3.43 1.16 1.74
N VAL A 41 -2.39 1.63 2.43
CA VAL A 41 -1.66 0.83 3.42
C VAL A 41 -2.50 0.74 4.70
N HIS A 42 -2.75 -0.48 5.14
CA HIS A 42 -3.45 -0.78 6.40
C HIS A 42 -2.47 -0.95 7.57
N LYS A 43 -1.40 -1.73 7.37
CA LYS A 43 -0.30 -1.90 8.32
C LYS A 43 1.03 -1.84 7.58
N SER A 44 1.93 -0.97 8.01
CA SER A 44 3.23 -0.76 7.36
C SER A 44 4.40 -1.47 8.04
N GLY A 45 4.22 -2.04 9.23
CA GLY A 45 5.37 -2.52 10.01
C GLY A 45 6.40 -1.40 10.16
N ASP A 46 7.66 -1.72 9.85
CA ASP A 46 8.79 -0.79 9.88
C ASP A 46 9.00 -0.01 8.57
N TRP A 47 8.17 -0.23 7.54
CA TRP A 47 8.32 0.43 6.25
C TRP A 47 7.95 1.92 6.30
N ILE A 48 8.75 2.76 5.63
CA ILE A 48 8.48 4.19 5.47
C ILE A 48 7.46 4.35 4.35
N ILE A 49 6.31 4.96 4.64
CA ILE A 49 5.23 5.12 3.66
C ILE A 49 5.13 6.58 3.21
N GLU A 50 5.44 6.83 1.95
CA GLU A 50 5.23 8.12 1.31
C GLU A 50 3.95 8.10 0.49
N LYS A 51 3.09 9.10 0.73
CA LYS A 51 1.75 9.17 0.13
C LYS A 51 1.69 10.39 -0.79
N THR A 52 1.65 10.15 -2.09
CA THR A 52 1.42 11.21 -3.07
C THR A 52 -0.08 11.37 -3.36
N LYS A 53 -0.45 12.31 -4.23
CA LYS A 53 -1.85 12.53 -4.61
C LYS A 53 -2.47 11.28 -5.24
N THR A 54 -1.69 10.55 -6.05
CA THR A 54 -2.15 9.42 -6.87
C THR A 54 -1.55 8.09 -6.45
N GLU A 55 -0.43 8.07 -5.72
CA GLU A 55 0.34 6.86 -5.45
C GLU A 55 0.70 6.73 -3.96
N THR A 56 1.03 5.51 -3.57
CA THR A 56 1.67 5.20 -2.29
C THR A 56 2.99 4.51 -2.59
N ILE A 57 4.07 5.12 -2.13
CA ILE A 57 5.44 4.65 -2.27
C ILE A 57 5.88 4.10 -0.91
N VAL A 58 6.55 2.96 -0.92
CA VAL A 58 7.03 2.27 0.26
C VAL A 58 8.54 2.20 0.20
N ASN A 59 9.21 2.85 1.14
CA ASN A 59 10.66 2.95 1.22
C ASN A 59 11.18 2.11 2.39
N CYS A 60 12.40 1.61 2.22
CA CYS A 60 13.08 0.86 3.26
C CYS A 60 13.54 1.76 4.41
N PRO A 61 13.30 1.40 5.69
CA PRO A 61 13.71 2.24 6.81
C PRO A 61 15.23 2.37 6.98
N THR A 62 16.01 1.40 6.50
CA THR A 62 17.46 1.35 6.73
C THR A 62 18.26 2.09 5.66
N CYS A 63 17.87 1.98 4.39
CA CYS A 63 18.60 2.56 3.26
C CYS A 63 17.77 3.53 2.42
N ASN A 64 16.52 3.77 2.80
CA ASN A 64 15.56 4.64 2.10
C ASN A 64 15.29 4.27 0.63
N THR A 65 15.69 3.07 0.18
CA THR A 65 15.41 2.57 -1.17
C THR A 65 13.92 2.32 -1.34
N GLU A 66 13.34 2.74 -2.48
CA GLU A 66 11.98 2.38 -2.89
C GLU A 66 11.86 0.85 -3.05
N VAL A 67 10.98 0.23 -2.25
CA VAL A 67 10.73 -1.21 -2.26
C VAL A 67 9.51 -1.56 -3.10
N THR A 68 8.46 -0.74 -3.01
CA THR A 68 7.28 -0.90 -3.86
C THR A 68 6.53 0.41 -4.03
N ARG A 69 5.83 0.53 -5.15
CA ARG A 69 4.94 1.65 -5.48
C ARG A 69 3.61 1.09 -5.92
N ARG A 70 2.52 1.67 -5.40
CA ARG A 70 1.16 1.26 -5.76
C ARG A 70 0.26 2.46 -5.98
N SER A 71 -0.51 2.43 -7.06
CA SER A 71 -1.54 3.44 -7.30
C SER A 71 -2.61 3.39 -6.21
N ARG A 72 -3.16 4.56 -5.86
CA ARG A 72 -4.25 4.70 -4.88
C ARG A 72 -5.62 4.36 -5.48
N THR A 73 -5.71 4.30 -6.81
CA THR A 73 -6.87 3.78 -7.53
C THR A 73 -6.63 2.32 -7.88
N PRO A 74 -7.60 1.42 -7.60
CA PRO A 74 -7.53 0.02 -7.99
C PRO A 74 -7.58 -0.16 -9.51
#